data_AF-A0A2L2YUV5-F1
#
_entry.id   AF-A0A2L2YUV5-F1
#
_cell.length_a   1.000
_cell.length_b   1.000
_cell.length_c   1.000
_cell.angle_alpha   90.00
_cell.angle_beta   90.00
_cell.angle_gamma   90.00
#
_symmetry.space_group_name_H-M   'P 1'
#
loop_
_entity.id
_entity.type
_entity.pdbx_description
1 polymer ?
#
loop_
_entity_poly.entity_id
_entity_poly.type
_entity_poly.pdbx_seq_one_letter_code
_entity_poly.pdbx_strand_id
1 'polypeptide(L)'
;KKNDKRPVPWDENSLLAFEKCKKELINATTLTHHTPDNKISLMVDASTFSIGAVVHSHFPKGPKPLAFFSRKLTKTETNYSTYDRELLAIYAGVKHFRHLLE
;
A
#
# COMPACT_ATOMS: atom_id res chain seq x y z
N LYS A 1 -10.80 -12.28 -19.90
CA LYS A 1 -10.28 -13.67 -19.95
C LYS A 1 -9.05 -13.73 -19.04
N LYS A 2 -9.07 -14.55 -17.97
CA LYS A 2 -7.88 -14.83 -17.15
C LYS A 2 -6.88 -15.55 -18.09
N ASN A 3 -5.69 -14.98 -18.31
CA ASN A 3 -4.67 -15.41 -19.28
C ASN A 3 -4.93 -15.06 -20.76
N ASP A 4 -5.35 -13.83 -21.04
CA ASP A 4 -5.27 -13.31 -22.40
C ASP A 4 -3.80 -13.12 -22.81
N LYS A 5 -3.37 -13.80 -23.89
CA LYS A 5 -2.00 -13.77 -24.42
C LYS A 5 -1.83 -12.81 -25.59
N ARG A 6 -2.87 -12.06 -25.95
CA ARG A 6 -2.78 -11.11 -27.06
C ARG A 6 -1.72 -10.06 -26.73
N PRO A 7 -0.79 -9.77 -27.65
CA PRO A 7 0.20 -8.73 -27.44
C PRO A 7 -0.53 -7.40 -27.26
N VAL A 8 -0.17 -6.68 -26.21
CA VAL A 8 -0.66 -5.31 -26.00
C VAL A 8 0.02 -4.42 -27.03
N PRO A 9 -0.73 -3.72 -27.90
CA PRO A 9 -0.12 -2.80 -28.86
C PRO A 9 0.57 -1.68 -28.08
N TRP A 10 1.90 -1.61 -28.21
CA TRP A 10 2.73 -0.60 -27.54
C TRP A 10 2.93 0.61 -28.45
N ASP A 11 1.85 1.32 -28.71
CA ASP A 11 1.83 2.54 -29.50
C ASP A 11 1.99 3.80 -28.63
N GLU A 12 1.97 4.97 -29.26
CA GLU A 12 2.09 6.26 -28.56
C GLU A 12 0.98 6.46 -27.51
N ASN A 13 -0.24 6.00 -27.79
CA ASN A 13 -1.36 6.12 -26.85
C ASN A 13 -1.15 5.26 -25.60
N SER A 14 -0.72 4.01 -25.77
CA SER A 14 -0.35 3.10 -24.68
C SER A 14 0.80 3.66 -23.84
N LEU A 15 1.81 4.26 -24.49
CA LEU A 15 2.93 4.89 -23.80
C LEU A 15 2.48 6.12 -22.98
N LEU A 16 1.65 6.98 -23.56
CA LEU A 16 1.07 8.15 -22.87
C LEU A 16 0.24 7.73 -21.66
N ALA A 17 -0.58 6.68 -21.81
CA ALA A 17 -1.36 6.12 -20.71
C ALA A 17 -0.46 5.56 -19.60
N PHE A 18 0.61 4.82 -19.95
CA PHE A 18 1.57 4.28 -19.00
C PHE A 18 2.29 5.40 -18.20
N GLU A 19 2.75 6.44 -18.89
CA GLU A 19 3.40 7.59 -18.22
C GLU A 19 2.41 8.38 -17.35
N LYS A 20 1.14 8.49 -17.76
CA LYS A 20 0.09 9.07 -16.93
C LYS A 20 -0.11 8.27 -15.64
N CYS A 21 -0.23 6.94 -15.73
CA CYS A 21 -0.35 6.07 -14.56
C CYS A 21 0.84 6.23 -13.59
N LYS A 22 2.06 6.33 -14.11
CA LYS A 22 3.26 6.58 -13.27
C LYS A 22 3.16 7.91 -12.52
N LYS A 23 2.77 8.98 -13.21
CA LYS A 23 2.59 10.31 -12.59
C LYS A 23 1.51 10.30 -11.51
N GLU A 24 0.37 9.68 -11.80
CA GLU A 24 -0.72 9.54 -10.82
C GLU A 24 -0.29 8.72 -9.61
N LEU A 25 0.46 7.64 -9.81
CA LEU A 25 0.99 6.83 -8.73
C LEU A 25 1.96 7.63 -7.84
N ILE A 26 2.88 8.39 -8.43
CA ILE A 26 3.81 9.28 -7.69
C ILE A 26 3.02 10.30 -6.84
N ASN A 27 2.01 10.92 -7.45
CA ASN A 27 1.17 11.89 -6.74
C ASN A 27 0.39 11.24 -5.59
N ALA A 28 -0.15 10.04 -5.79
CA ALA A 28 -0.89 9.29 -4.77
C ALA A 28 0.02 8.82 -3.62
N THR A 29 1.27 8.49 -3.90
CA THR A 29 2.24 8.02 -2.89
C THR A 29 3.06 9.14 -2.26
N THR A 30 2.85 10.39 -2.66
CA THR A 30 3.56 11.56 -2.11
C THR A 30 3.26 11.69 -0.62
N LEU A 31 4.29 11.51 0.20
CA LEU A 31 4.19 11.57 1.65
C LEU A 31 3.87 12.97 2.15
N THR A 32 3.21 13.03 3.29
CA THR A 32 2.89 14.26 4.01
C THR A 32 3.65 14.34 5.31
N HIS A 33 3.70 15.55 5.88
CA HIS A 33 4.22 15.74 7.23
C HIS A 33 3.15 15.46 8.27
N HIS A 34 3.56 14.88 9.39
CA HIS A 34 2.68 14.65 10.52
C HIS A 34 2.25 15.99 11.11
N THR A 35 0.94 16.16 11.30
CA THR A 35 0.34 17.32 11.97
C THR A 35 -0.41 16.80 13.18
N PRO A 36 -0.07 17.23 14.42
CA PRO A 36 -0.64 16.67 15.65
C PRO A 36 -2.17 16.73 15.73
N ASP A 37 -2.80 17.72 15.08
CA ASP A 37 -4.25 17.92 15.12
C ASP A 37 -5.03 17.00 14.16
N ASN A 38 -4.33 16.33 13.24
CA ASN A 38 -4.97 15.49 12.24
C ASN A 38 -5.14 14.07 12.77
N LYS A 39 -6.35 13.52 12.59
CA LYS A 39 -6.58 12.10 12.80
C LYS A 39 -5.71 11.28 11.85
N ILE A 40 -5.17 10.19 12.37
CA ILE A 40 -4.45 9.20 11.59
C ILE A 40 -5.23 7.88 11.54
N SER A 41 -5.00 7.10 10.50
CA SER A 41 -5.54 5.74 10.38
C SER A 41 -4.48 4.81 9.81
N LEU A 42 -4.35 3.63 10.40
CA LEU A 42 -3.55 2.55 9.86
C LEU A 42 -4.40 1.71 8.92
N MET A 43 -3.93 1.53 7.68
CA MET A 43 -4.52 0.59 6.73
C MET A 43 -3.49 -0.49 6.44
N VAL A 44 -3.91 -1.75 6.41
CA VAL A 44 -3.04 -2.89 6.17
C VAL A 44 -3.63 -3.78 5.09
N ASP A 45 -2.78 -4.55 4.43
CA ASP A 45 -3.18 -5.54 3.43
C ASP A 45 -2.16 -6.68 3.40
N ALA A 46 -2.62 -7.88 3.07
CA ALA A 46 -1.78 -9.05 2.94
C ALA A 46 -1.98 -9.78 1.61
N SER A 47 -0.88 -9.95 0.88
CA SER A 47 -0.84 -10.85 -0.27
C SER A 47 -0.36 -12.24 0.15
N THR A 48 -0.32 -13.16 -0.82
CA THR A 48 0.29 -14.49 -0.63
C THR A 48 1.81 -14.44 -0.39
N PHE A 49 2.48 -13.31 -0.65
CA PHE A 49 3.95 -13.20 -0.62
C PHE A 49 4.48 -12.17 0.36
N SER A 50 3.70 -11.14 0.67
CA SER A 50 4.12 -9.99 1.47
C SER A 50 2.93 -9.37 2.17
N ILE A 51 3.22 -8.71 3.29
CA ILE A 51 2.29 -7.84 4.02
C ILE A 51 2.70 -6.38 3.83
N GLY A 52 1.72 -5.50 3.89
CA GLY A 52 1.89 -4.06 3.77
C GLY A 52 1.05 -3.31 4.79
N ALA A 53 1.51 -2.12 5.14
CA ALA A 53 0.76 -1.17 5.94
C ALA A 53 1.07 0.26 5.49
N VAL A 54 0.09 1.15 5.64
CA VAL A 54 0.22 2.58 5.41
C VAL A 54 -0.47 3.33 6.55
N VAL A 55 0.20 4.34 7.08
CA VAL A 55 -0.44 5.33 7.95
C VAL A 55 -0.91 6.47 7.06
N HIS A 56 -2.21 6.77 7.11
CA HIS A 56 -2.79 7.95 6.47
C HIS A 56 -3.05 9.04 7.50
N SER A 57 -2.79 10.29 7.13
CA SER A 57 -3.31 11.46 7.83
C SER A 57 -4.55 11.98 7.10
N HIS A 58 -5.59 12.32 7.85
CA HIS A 58 -6.87 12.80 7.29
C HIS A 58 -6.85 14.32 7.16
N PHE A 59 -6.90 14.81 5.92
CA PHE A 59 -7.07 16.22 5.60
C PHE A 59 -8.48 16.50 5.05
N PRO A 60 -8.96 17.76 5.04
CA PRO A 60 -10.26 18.11 4.44
C PRO A 60 -10.41 17.70 2.97
N LYS A 61 -9.29 17.59 2.24
CA LYS A 61 -9.24 17.18 0.83
C LYS A 61 -9.16 15.66 0.63
N GLY A 62 -9.14 14.89 1.71
CA GLY A 62 -9.00 13.43 1.70
C GLY A 62 -7.75 12.93 2.44
N PRO A 63 -7.66 11.60 2.66
CA PRO A 63 -6.52 10.99 3.31
C PRO A 63 -5.27 11.10 2.44
N LYS A 64 -4.12 11.35 3.08
CA LYS A 64 -2.81 11.35 2.42
C LYS A 64 -1.85 10.43 3.17
N PRO A 65 -0.94 9.74 2.46
CA PRO A 65 0.01 8.85 3.11
C PRO A 65 1.01 9.65 3.95
N LEU A 66 1.29 9.13 5.13
CA LEU A 66 2.28 9.65 6.07
C LEU A 66 3.54 8.78 6.06
N ALA A 67 3.35 7.46 6.10
CA ALA A 67 4.44 6.50 6.04
C ALA A 67 3.95 5.14 5.51
N PHE A 68 4.83 4.41 4.84
CA PHE A 68 4.58 3.06 4.31
C PHE A 68 5.49 2.04 4.98
N PHE A 69 4.95 0.84 5.18
CA PHE A 69 5.65 -0.33 5.66
C PHE A 69 5.32 -1.50 4.75
N SER A 70 6.31 -2.31 4.41
CA SER A 70 6.08 -3.59 3.76
C SER A 70 7.15 -4.59 4.19
N ARG A 71 6.76 -5.86 4.22
CA ARG A 71 7.65 -6.96 4.59
C ARG A 71 7.28 -8.20 3.80
N LYS A 72 8.29 -8.88 3.25
CA LYS A 72 8.13 -10.19 2.64
C LYS A 72 7.82 -11.23 3.70
N LEU A 73 6.86 -12.10 3.43
CA LEU A 73 6.56 -13.23 4.29
C LEU A 73 7.69 -14.27 4.21
N THR A 74 8.01 -14.87 5.35
CA THR A 74 8.88 -16.06 5.40
C THR A 74 8.17 -17.26 4.79
N LYS A 75 8.94 -18.32 4.47
CA LYS A 75 8.38 -19.56 3.92
C LYS A 75 7.30 -20.19 4.81
N THR A 76 7.40 -20.00 6.13
CA THR A 76 6.40 -20.49 7.08
C THR A 76 5.15 -19.60 7.04
N GLU A 77 5.33 -18.28 7.07
CA GLU A 77 4.21 -17.33 7.05
C GLU A 77 3.44 -17.32 5.72
N THR A 78 4.08 -17.66 4.59
CA THR A 78 3.36 -17.81 3.31
C THR A 78 2.30 -18.91 3.36
N ASN A 79 2.50 -19.93 4.21
CA ASN A 79 1.56 -21.05 4.38
C ASN A 79 0.40 -20.72 5.33
N TYR A 80 0.39 -19.55 5.96
CA TYR A 80 -0.70 -19.11 6.81
C TYR A 80 -2.02 -19.01 6.02
N SER A 81 -3.15 -19.11 6.72
CA SER A 81 -4.43 -18.82 6.09
C SER A 81 -4.51 -17.35 5.66
N THR A 82 -5.46 -17.00 4.79
CA THR A 82 -5.66 -15.58 4.43
C THR A 82 -5.93 -14.73 5.67
N TYR A 83 -6.79 -15.19 6.58
CA TYR A 83 -7.10 -14.49 7.83
C TYR A 83 -5.87 -14.27 8.71
N ASP A 84 -5.02 -15.29 8.84
CA ASP A 84 -3.79 -15.19 9.65
C ASP A 84 -2.78 -14.21 9.04
N ARG A 85 -2.69 -14.14 7.71
CA ARG A 85 -1.83 -13.16 7.04
C ARG A 85 -2.34 -11.73 7.22
N GLU A 86 -3.65 -11.51 7.15
CA GLU A 86 -4.24 -10.21 7.45
C GLU A 86 -3.97 -9.80 8.91
N LEU A 87 -4.17 -10.71 9.87
CA LEU A 87 -3.88 -10.46 11.27
C LEU A 87 -2.39 -10.14 11.50
N LEU A 88 -1.50 -10.86 10.83
CA LEU A 88 -0.06 -10.61 10.85
C LEU A 88 0.27 -9.22 10.27
N ALA A 89 -0.41 -8.78 9.22
CA ALA A 89 -0.26 -7.43 8.65
C ALA A 89 -0.67 -6.36 9.66
N ILE A 90 -1.80 -6.53 10.36
CA ILE A 90 -2.25 -5.65 11.44
C ILE A 90 -1.18 -5.57 12.53
N TYR A 91 -0.76 -6.72 13.08
CA TYR A 91 0.23 -6.79 14.15
C TYR A 91 1.56 -6.12 13.76
N ALA A 92 2.09 -6.46 12.58
CA ALA A 92 3.35 -5.92 12.09
C ALA A 92 3.26 -4.40 11.82
N GLY A 93 2.14 -3.94 11.24
CA GLY A 93 1.88 -2.52 11.00
C GLY A 93 1.84 -1.71 12.30
N VAL A 94 1.05 -2.16 13.29
CA VAL A 94 0.97 -1.51 14.60
C VAL A 94 2.33 -1.49 15.30
N LYS A 95 3.05 -2.63 15.29
CA LYS A 95 4.38 -2.73 15.90
C LYS A 95 5.38 -1.76 15.25
N HIS A 96 5.36 -1.63 13.93
CA HIS A 96 6.28 -0.75 13.21
C HIS A 96 5.97 0.73 13.45
N PHE A 97 4.69 1.10 13.41
CA PHE A 97 4.22 2.48 13.57
C PHE A 97 3.85 2.85 15.02
N ARG A 98 4.31 2.08 16.01
CA ARG A 98 4.00 2.31 17.43
C ARG A 98 4.24 3.77 17.86
N HIS A 99 5.35 4.36 17.42
CA HIS A 99 5.75 5.74 17.70
C HIS A 99 4.85 6.82 17.08
N LEU A 100 3.99 6.47 16.12
CA LEU A 100 3.00 7.37 15.54
C LEU A 100 1.59 7.13 16.09
N LEU A 101 1.32 5.92 16.59
CA LEU A 101 0.00 5.49 17.06
C LEU A 101 -0.20 5.65 18.57
N GLU A 102 0.90 5.70 19.35
CA GLU A 102 0.95 5.98 20.80
C GLU A 102 1.47 7.40 21.05
#